data_AF-A0A149QA70-F1
#
_entry.id   AF-A0A149QA70-F1
#
_cell.length_a   1.000
_cell.length_b   1.000
_cell.length_c   1.000
_cell.angle_alpha   90.00
_cell.angle_beta   90.00
_cell.angle_gamma   90.00
#
_symmetry.space_group_name_H-M   'P 1'
#
loop_
_entity.id
_entity.type
_entity.pdbx_description
1 polymer ?
#
loop_
_entity_poly.entity_id
_entity_poly.type
_entity_poly.pdbx_seq_one_letter_code
_entity_poly.pdbx_strand_id
1 'polypeptide(L)'
;MKATGNFEAARDVDPMVVLSDKTRAHIDHWLSKFPPDRKRSAVLQGLHAAQEQNQGWLTDELIAGVAKYLDLPPVWAYEVASFYSMFETEKV
;
A
#
# COMPACT_ATOMS: atom_id res chain seq x y z
N MET A 1 17.45 -3.13 -6.61
CA MET A 1 16.29 -2.23 -6.81
C MET A 1 16.43 -1.61 -8.20
N LYS A 2 15.63 -2.04 -9.18
CA LYS A 2 15.50 -1.27 -10.43
C LYS A 2 14.64 -0.06 -10.07
N ALA A 3 15.25 1.11 -9.94
CA ALA A 3 14.50 2.34 -9.70
C ALA A 3 13.72 2.65 -10.98
N THR A 4 12.41 2.41 -10.97
CA THR A 4 11.47 2.69 -12.07
C THR A 4 11.28 4.19 -12.33
N GLY A 5 11.98 5.09 -11.61
CA GLY A 5 11.85 6.54 -11.76
C GLY A 5 10.57 7.13 -11.13
N ASN A 6 9.73 6.30 -10.50
CA ASN A 6 8.41 6.68 -10.01
C ASN A 6 8.38 7.29 -8.60
N PHE A 7 9.55 7.64 -8.02
CA PHE A 7 9.60 8.29 -6.71
C PHE A 7 8.90 9.66 -6.71
N GLU A 8 8.88 10.34 -7.87
CA GLU A 8 8.11 11.57 -8.09
C GLU A 8 6.59 11.31 -8.01
N ALA A 9 6.09 10.25 -8.65
CA ALA A 9 4.66 9.89 -8.62
C ALA A 9 4.18 9.51 -7.20
N ALA A 10 5.04 8.86 -6.41
CA ALA A 10 4.75 8.51 -5.03
C ALA A 10 4.82 9.69 -4.04
N ARG A 11 5.54 10.77 -4.38
CA ARG A 11 5.80 11.91 -3.47
C ARG A 11 4.51 12.63 -3.10
N ASP A 12 3.66 12.91 -4.08
CA ASP A 12 2.46 13.75 -3.91
C ASP A 12 1.16 12.94 -3.96
N VAL A 13 1.22 11.62 -3.78
CA VAL A 13 0.00 10.78 -3.83
C VAL A 13 -0.96 11.13 -2.69
N ASP A 14 -2.23 11.36 -3.02
CA ASP A 14 -3.31 11.52 -2.03
C ASP A 14 -3.96 10.14 -1.78
N PRO A 15 -3.84 9.57 -0.57
CA PRO A 15 -4.45 8.28 -0.23
C PRO A 15 -5.99 8.27 -0.39
N MET A 16 -6.65 9.44 -0.32
CA MET A 16 -8.10 9.55 -0.50
C MET A 16 -8.52 9.42 -1.96
N VAL A 17 -7.63 9.74 -2.89
CA VAL A 17 -7.89 9.67 -4.33
C VAL A 17 -7.45 8.33 -4.90
N VAL A 18 -6.27 7.84 -4.51
CA VAL A 18 -5.67 6.63 -5.10
C VAL A 18 -6.27 5.34 -4.57
N LEU A 19 -6.70 5.30 -3.29
CA LEU A 19 -7.35 4.13 -2.71
C LEU A 19 -8.87 4.25 -2.94
N SER A 20 -9.53 3.13 -3.20
CA SER A 20 -10.99 3.09 -3.24
C SER A 20 -11.59 3.09 -1.83
N ASP A 21 -12.86 3.46 -1.70
CA ASP A 21 -13.60 3.36 -0.42
C ASP A 21 -13.55 1.94 0.15
N LYS A 22 -13.68 0.92 -0.71
CA LYS A 22 -13.59 -0.49 -0.32
C LYS A 22 -12.22 -0.82 0.27
N THR A 23 -11.15 -0.35 -0.36
CA THR A 23 -9.77 -0.56 0.09
C THR A 23 -9.52 0.11 1.43
N ARG A 24 -9.94 1.36 1.60
CA ARG A 24 -9.82 2.08 2.88
C ARG A 24 -10.58 1.39 4.00
N ALA A 25 -11.83 0.99 3.77
CA ALA A 25 -12.63 0.26 4.74
C ALA A 25 -11.99 -1.09 5.12
N HIS A 26 -11.37 -1.78 4.16
CA HIS A 26 -10.61 -3.01 4.44
C HIS A 26 -9.40 -2.73 5.34
N ILE A 27 -8.66 -1.66 5.06
CA ILE A 27 -7.52 -1.25 5.89
C ILE A 27 -7.99 -0.90 7.31
N ASP A 28 -9.06 -0.12 7.46
CA ASP A 28 -9.60 0.28 8.77
C ASP A 28 -10.06 -0.94 9.58
N HIS A 29 -10.68 -1.93 8.93
CA HIS A 29 -11.07 -3.19 9.56
C HIS A 29 -9.87 -3.94 10.15
N TRP A 30 -8.72 -3.93 9.47
CA TRP A 30 -7.51 -4.55 10.01
C TRP A 30 -6.81 -3.68 11.03
N LEU A 31 -6.84 -2.37 10.85
CA LEU A 31 -6.28 -1.42 11.80
C LEU A 31 -6.95 -1.55 13.17
N SER A 32 -8.26 -1.79 13.22
CA SER A 32 -8.99 -1.99 14.48
C SER A 32 -8.60 -3.27 15.23
N LYS A 33 -7.85 -4.20 14.61
CA LYS A 33 -7.36 -5.42 15.26
C LYS A 33 -6.01 -5.24 15.95
N PHE A 34 -5.35 -4.10 15.74
CA PHE A 34 -4.03 -3.81 16.31
C PHE A 34 -4.08 -2.61 17.24
N PRO A 35 -3.18 -2.55 18.24
CA PRO A 35 -2.98 -1.35 19.04
C PRO A 35 -2.68 -0.11 18.16
N PRO A 36 -3.09 1.10 18.56
CA PRO A 36 -2.91 2.33 17.76
C PRO A 36 -1.46 2.65 17.39
N ASP A 37 -0.49 2.21 18.20
CA ASP A 37 0.95 2.35 17.98
C ASP A 37 1.54 1.29 17.02
N ARG A 38 0.73 0.31 16.58
CA ARG A 38 1.16 -0.83 15.76
C ARG A 38 0.51 -0.87 14.38
N LYS A 39 0.28 0.30 13.78
CA LYS A 39 -0.33 0.43 12.44
C LYS A 39 0.41 -0.34 11.35
N ARG A 40 1.73 -0.55 11.50
CA ARG A 40 2.56 -1.33 10.55
C ARG A 40 2.03 -2.74 10.31
N SER A 41 1.36 -3.35 11.30
CA SER A 41 0.77 -4.69 11.16
C SER A 41 -0.35 -4.76 10.11
N ALA A 42 -0.97 -3.64 9.75
CA ALA A 42 -2.01 -3.58 8.73
C ALA A 42 -1.45 -3.44 7.29
N VAL A 43 -0.15 -3.19 7.10
CA VAL A 43 0.44 -2.91 5.77
C VAL A 43 0.22 -4.07 4.79
N LEU A 44 0.44 -5.31 5.22
CA LEU A 44 0.28 -6.49 4.36
C LEU A 44 -1.16 -6.61 3.85
N GLN A 45 -2.14 -6.40 4.73
CA GLN A 45 -3.56 -6.47 4.36
C GLN A 45 -3.99 -5.27 3.52
N GLY A 46 -3.42 -4.09 3.76
CA GLY A 46 -3.65 -2.90 2.93
C GLY A 46 -3.11 -3.06 1.51
N LEU A 47 -1.90 -3.60 1.36
CA LEU A 47 -1.32 -3.89 0.04
C LEU A 47 -2.10 -4.96 -0.70
N HIS A 48 -2.60 -5.98 0.00
CA HIS A 48 -3.45 -7.00 -0.60
C HIS A 48 -4.75 -6.40 -1.18
N ALA A 49 -5.45 -5.58 -0.40
CA ALA A 49 -6.66 -4.91 -0.87
C ALA A 49 -6.37 -3.92 -2.03
N ALA A 50 -5.24 -3.21 -1.99
CA ALA A 50 -4.81 -2.32 -3.08
C ALA A 50 -4.46 -3.08 -4.37
N GLN A 51 -3.89 -4.28 -4.26
CA GLN A 51 -3.62 -5.15 -5.40
C GLN A 51 -4.91 -5.66 -6.04
N GLU A 52 -5.88 -6.10 -5.23
CA GLU A 52 -7.21 -6.48 -5.71
C GLU A 52 -7.91 -5.32 -6.41
N GLN A 53 -7.83 -4.11 -5.85
CA GLN A 53 -8.37 -2.89 -6.46
C GLN A 53 -7.80 -2.67 -7.88
N ASN A 54 -6.52 -2.98 -8.09
CA ASN A 54 -5.82 -2.73 -9.34
C ASN A 54 -5.64 -4.00 -10.18
N GLN A 55 -6.59 -4.94 -10.08
CA GLN A 55 -6.68 -6.11 -10.97
C GLN A 55 -5.46 -7.05 -10.89
N GLY A 56 -4.83 -7.16 -9.73
CA GLY A 56 -3.82 -8.18 -9.46
C GLY A 56 -2.37 -7.71 -9.42
N TRP A 57 -2.10 -6.40 -9.57
CA TRP A 57 -0.75 -5.84 -9.42
C TRP A 57 -0.77 -4.47 -8.72
N LEU A 58 0.37 -4.04 -8.19
CA LEU A 58 0.56 -2.82 -7.40
C LEU A 58 1.40 -1.79 -8.16
N THR A 59 0.87 -0.58 -8.30
CA THR A 59 1.63 0.59 -8.73
C THR A 59 2.37 1.22 -7.54
N ASP A 60 3.39 2.01 -7.85
CA ASP A 60 4.08 2.86 -6.86
C ASP A 60 3.11 3.76 -6.09
N GLU A 61 2.12 4.33 -6.78
CA GLU A 61 1.09 5.20 -6.19
C GLU A 61 0.22 4.44 -5.19
N LEU A 62 -0.13 3.19 -5.48
CA LEU A 62 -0.91 2.34 -4.56
C LEU A 62 -0.12 1.95 -3.33
N ILE A 63 1.15 1.57 -3.50
CA ILE A 63 2.04 1.23 -2.37
C ILE A 63 2.24 2.45 -1.47
N ALA A 64 2.55 3.61 -2.06
CA ALA A 64 2.69 4.86 -1.34
C ALA A 64 1.37 5.32 -0.71
N GLY A 65 0.24 5.11 -1.40
CA GLY A 65 -1.11 5.41 -0.91
C GLY A 65 -1.44 4.63 0.35
N VAL A 66 -1.16 3.32 0.38
CA VAL A 66 -1.35 2.48 1.58
C VAL A 66 -0.48 2.97 2.73
N ALA A 67 0.79 3.29 2.46
CA ALA A 67 1.71 3.80 3.49
C ALA A 67 1.21 5.14 4.08
N LYS A 68 0.84 6.09 3.22
CA LYS A 68 0.30 7.39 3.65
C LYS A 68 -1.01 7.25 4.41
N TYR A 69 -1.91 6.38 3.97
CA TYR A 69 -3.18 6.12 4.66
C TYR A 69 -2.97 5.60 6.09
N LEU A 70 -1.95 4.75 6.27
CA LEU A 70 -1.56 4.22 7.58
C LEU A 70 -0.68 5.16 8.40
N ASP A 71 -0.32 6.34 7.87
CA ASP A 71 0.63 7.28 8.48
C ASP A 71 2.00 6.63 8.75
N LEU A 72 2.53 5.93 7.74
CA LEU A 72 3.79 5.20 7.79
C LEU A 72 4.77 5.69 6.70
N PRO A 73 6.09 5.55 6.93
CA PRO A 73 7.09 5.80 5.89
C PRO A 73 6.85 4.90 4.66
N PRO A 74 6.78 5.45 3.42
CA PRO A 74 6.56 4.66 2.21
C PRO A 74 7.54 3.51 2.03
N VAL A 75 8.79 3.70 2.45
CA VAL A 75 9.84 2.66 2.40
C VAL A 75 9.40 1.34 3.06
N TRP A 76 8.62 1.39 4.14
CA TRP A 76 8.15 0.17 4.82
C TRP A 76 7.13 -0.60 3.98
N ALA A 77 6.26 0.09 3.25
CA ALA A 77 5.31 -0.57 2.34
C ALA A 77 6.04 -1.15 1.13
N TYR A 78 7.05 -0.45 0.59
CA TYR A 78 7.91 -0.96 -0.48
C TYR A 78 8.71 -2.20 -0.07
N GLU A 79 9.26 -2.22 1.15
CA GLU A 79 9.92 -3.40 1.70
C GLU A 79 8.96 -4.60 1.72
N VAL A 80 7.73 -4.41 2.22
CA VAL A 80 6.72 -5.49 2.26
C VAL A 80 6.33 -5.95 0.85
N ALA A 81 6.04 -5.02 -0.06
CA ALA A 81 5.66 -5.32 -1.44
C ALA A 81 6.76 -6.09 -2.20
N SER A 82 8.03 -5.77 -1.96
CA SER A 82 9.17 -6.45 -2.58
C SER A 82 9.58 -7.76 -1.89
N PHE A 83 9.24 -7.93 -0.62
CA PHE A 83 9.64 -9.10 0.17
C PHE A 83 8.71 -10.30 -0.01
N TYR A 84 7.39 -10.07 -0.05
CA TYR A 84 6.42 -11.15 -0.18
C TYR A 84 6.11 -11.44 -1.65
N SER A 85 6.34 -12.67 -2.09
CA SER A 85 6.12 -13.11 -3.48
C SER A 85 4.65 -13.10 -3.94
N MET A 86 3.68 -12.85 -3.05
CA MET A 86 2.27 -12.73 -3.43
C MET A 86 1.95 -11.37 -4.09
N PHE A 87 2.85 -10.39 -3.94
CA PHE A 87 2.65 -9.05 -4.45
C PHE A 87 3.33 -8.87 -5.80
N GLU A 88 2.53 -8.54 -6.80
CA GLU A 88 3.00 -8.30 -8.16
C GLU A 88 3.20 -6.79 -8.33
N THR A 89 4.44 -6.36 -8.55
CA THR A 89 4.79 -4.92 -8.67
C THR A 89 4.88 -4.46 -10.14
N GLU A 90 4.64 -5.38 -11.06
CA GLU A 90 4.53 -5.13 -12.49
C GLU A 90 3.24 -5.78 -12.99
N LYS A 91 2.70 -5.28 -14.11
CA LYS A 91 1.48 -5.82 -14.68
C LYS A 91 1.73 -7.25 -15.17
N VAL A 92 0.94 -8.19 -14.64
CA VAL A 92 0.92 -9.61 -15.03
C VAL A 92 0.04 -9.83 -16.25
#